data_AF-A0A7S9WFD6-F1
#
_entry.id   AF-A0A7S9WFD6-F1
#
_cell.length_a   1.000
_cell.length_b   1.000
_cell.length_c   1.000
_cell.angle_alpha   90.00
_cell.angle_beta   90.00
_cell.angle_gamma   90.00
#
_symmetry.space_group_name_H-M   'P 1'
#
loop_
_entity.id
_entity.type
_entity.pdbx_description
1 polymer ?
#
loop_
_entity_poly.entity_id
_entity_poly.type
_entity_poly.pdbx_seq_one_letter_code
_entity_poly.pdbx_strand_id
1 'polypeptide(L)'
;MDDQIAPSPAAPSSSDATYRVTADELRAFIERFERLEAEKKDIADQQKEVMAEAKGRGYDTKVIRKLITLRKREPDDIAEEEAVLEMYKEALGMR
;
A
#
# COMPACT_ATOMS: atom_id res chain seq x y z
N MET A 1 -40.14 -3.71 55.88
CA MET A 1 -39.20 -2.86 55.15
C MET A 1 -38.23 -3.82 54.50
N ASP A 2 -38.66 -4.39 53.38
CA ASP A 2 -37.88 -5.35 52.60
C ASP A 2 -36.82 -4.57 51.82
N ASP A 3 -35.58 -4.65 52.29
CA ASP A 3 -34.42 -4.13 51.57
C ASP A 3 -34.25 -4.96 50.28
N GLN A 4 -34.67 -4.38 49.15
CA GLN A 4 -34.35 -4.88 47.83
C GLN A 4 -32.85 -4.72 47.58
N ILE A 5 -32.10 -5.81 47.76
CA ILE A 5 -30.72 -5.93 47.27
C ILE A 5 -30.79 -5.93 45.74
N ALA A 6 -30.44 -4.79 45.13
CA ALA A 6 -30.24 -4.71 43.69
C ALA A 6 -29.15 -5.72 43.26
N PRO A 7 -29.31 -6.43 42.13
CA PRO A 7 -28.29 -7.36 41.67
C PRO A 7 -26.99 -6.61 41.39
N SER A 8 -25.92 -7.01 42.08
CA SER A 8 -24.55 -6.53 41.84
C SER A 8 -24.18 -6.73 40.37
N PRO A 9 -23.50 -5.77 39.71
CA PRO A 9 -23.04 -5.96 38.35
C PRO A 9 -22.10 -7.17 38.32
N ALA A 10 -22.51 -8.23 37.61
CA ALA A 10 -21.69 -9.41 37.44
C ALA A 10 -20.36 -9.00 36.78
N ALA A 11 -19.24 -9.45 37.37
CA ALA A 11 -17.92 -9.26 36.78
C ALA A 11 -17.92 -9.83 35.35
N PRO A 12 -17.26 -9.17 34.38
CA PRO A 12 -17.25 -9.63 32.99
C PRO A 12 -16.76 -11.07 32.91
N SER A 13 -17.49 -11.90 32.16
CA SER A 13 -17.13 -13.29 31.96
C SER A 13 -15.81 -13.40 31.18
N SER A 14 -15.05 -14.49 31.33
CA SER A 14 -13.80 -14.70 30.59
C SER A 14 -13.99 -14.64 29.06
N SER A 15 -15.19 -15.01 28.57
CA SER A 15 -15.59 -14.83 27.18
C SER A 15 -15.74 -13.37 26.77
N ASP A 16 -16.31 -12.50 27.63
CA ASP A 16 -16.43 -11.07 27.34
C ASP A 16 -15.07 -10.38 27.30
N ALA A 17 -14.16 -10.78 28.20
CA ALA A 17 -12.78 -10.29 28.21
C ALA A 17 -12.05 -10.70 26.93
N THR A 18 -12.20 -11.94 26.48
CA THR A 18 -11.59 -12.45 25.24
C THR A 18 -12.14 -11.72 24.01
N TYR A 19 -13.46 -11.53 23.93
CA TYR A 19 -14.10 -10.81 22.83
C TYR A 19 -13.63 -9.34 22.74
N ARG A 20 -13.51 -8.66 23.88
CA ARG A 20 -12.95 -7.29 23.95
C ARG A 20 -11.52 -7.23 23.44
N VAL A 21 -10.65 -8.14 23.87
CA VAL A 21 -9.26 -8.22 23.38
C VAL A 21 -9.21 -8.41 21.87
N THR A 22 -10.03 -9.32 21.31
CA THR A 22 -10.08 -9.53 19.85
C THR A 22 -10.63 -8.33 19.08
N ALA A 23 -11.59 -7.59 19.66
CA ALA A 23 -12.15 -6.39 19.05
C ALA A 23 -11.16 -5.22 19.04
N ASP A 24 -10.36 -5.07 20.10
CA ASP A 24 -9.34 -4.02 20.21
C ASP A 24 -8.17 -4.26 19.25
N GLU A 25 -7.76 -5.53 19.06
CA GLU A 25 -6.75 -5.89 18.07
C GLU A 25 -7.23 -5.62 16.63
N LEU A 26 -8.47 -6.02 16.30
CA LEU A 26 -9.05 -5.73 15.00
C LEU A 26 -9.14 -4.21 14.74
N ARG A 27 -9.53 -3.43 15.74
CA ARG A 27 -9.56 -1.96 15.64
C ARG A 27 -8.18 -1.38 15.36
N ALA A 28 -7.14 -1.86 16.06
CA ALA A 28 -5.78 -1.42 15.83
C ALA A 28 -5.28 -1.72 14.39
N PHE A 29 -5.65 -2.87 13.81
CA PHE A 29 -5.34 -3.15 12.40
C PHE A 29 -6.07 -2.20 11.44
N ILE A 30 -7.37 -1.96 11.67
CA ILE A 30 -8.17 -1.05 10.84
C ILE A 30 -7.60 0.37 10.88
N GLU A 31 -7.35 0.92 12.07
CA GLU A 31 -6.82 2.27 12.22
C GLU A 31 -5.44 2.43 11.57
N ARG A 32 -4.57 1.41 11.68
CA ARG A 32 -3.28 1.40 10.98
C ARG A 32 -3.47 1.40 9.47
N PHE A 33 -4.40 0.62 8.94
CA PHE A 33 -4.68 0.55 7.51
C PHE A 33 -5.28 1.86 6.97
N GLU A 34 -6.25 2.45 7.67
CA GLU A 34 -6.88 3.72 7.30
C GLU A 34 -5.86 4.86 7.26
N ARG A 35 -4.92 4.89 8.22
CA ARG A 35 -3.81 5.84 8.20
C ARG A 35 -2.92 5.64 6.96
N LEU A 36 -2.57 4.40 6.63
CA LEU A 36 -1.77 4.10 5.44
C LEU A 36 -2.49 4.50 4.14
N GLU A 37 -3.81 4.31 4.06
CA GLU A 37 -4.60 4.76 2.91
C GLU A 37 -4.65 6.29 2.80
N ALA A 38 -4.74 7.01 3.93
CA ALA A 38 -4.63 8.46 3.95
C ALA A 38 -3.24 8.93 3.48
N GLU A 39 -2.16 8.35 4.01
CA GLU A 39 -0.78 8.65 3.59
C GLU A 39 -0.56 8.38 2.09
N LYS A 40 -1.08 7.25 1.59
CA LYS A 40 -1.03 6.89 0.17
C LYS A 40 -1.75 7.90 -0.71
N LYS A 41 -2.91 8.42 -0.25
CA LYS A 41 -3.63 9.48 -0.95
C LYS A 41 -2.81 10.76 -1.01
N ASP A 42 -2.25 11.19 0.11
CA ASP A 42 -1.42 12.40 0.18
C ASP A 42 -0.21 12.30 -0.74
N ILE A 43 0.47 11.15 -0.75
CA ILE A 43 1.59 10.87 -1.66
C ILE A 43 1.14 10.91 -3.12
N ALA A 44 -0.02 10.34 -3.44
CA ALA A 44 -0.55 10.35 -4.81
C ALA A 44 -0.86 11.78 -5.28
N ASP A 45 -1.36 12.63 -4.39
CA ASP A 45 -1.65 14.03 -4.71
C ASP A 45 -0.35 14.83 -4.89
N GLN A 46 0.66 14.64 -4.02
CA GLN A 46 2.00 15.20 -4.23
C GLN A 46 2.64 14.77 -5.56
N GLN A 47 2.48 13.50 -5.96
CA GLN A 47 2.96 13.03 -7.27
C GLN A 47 2.26 13.73 -8.44
N LYS A 48 0.97 14.05 -8.32
CA LYS A 48 0.25 14.81 -9.35
C LYS A 48 0.77 16.24 -9.45
N GLU A 49 1.05 16.88 -8.32
CA GLU A 49 1.61 18.25 -8.28
C GLU A 49 2.95 18.32 -9.01
N VAL A 50 3.87 17.37 -8.73
CA VAL A 50 5.17 17.28 -9.43
C VAL A 50 4.98 17.14 -10.95
N MET A 51 4.03 16.30 -11.37
CA MET A 51 3.74 16.13 -12.80
C MET A 51 3.11 17.38 -13.42
N ALA A 52 2.27 18.10 -12.67
CA ALA A 52 1.69 19.37 -13.12
C ALA A 52 2.75 20.46 -13.26
N GLU A 53 3.68 20.56 -12.31
CA GLU A 53 4.84 21.47 -12.37
C GLU A 53 5.71 21.16 -13.59
N ALA A 54 6.06 19.90 -13.81
CA ALA A 54 6.82 19.47 -14.98
C ALA A 54 6.11 19.84 -16.30
N LYS A 55 4.80 19.64 -16.37
CA LYS A 55 3.98 20.07 -17.52
C LYS A 55 4.02 21.59 -17.72
N GLY A 56 3.88 22.36 -16.64
CA GLY A 56 3.95 23.83 -16.67
C GLY A 56 5.31 24.36 -17.14
N ARG A 57 6.38 23.60 -16.91
CA ARG A 57 7.73 23.88 -17.41
C ARG A 57 7.98 23.38 -18.85
N GLY A 58 6.99 22.74 -19.48
CA GLY A 58 7.07 22.27 -20.87
C GLY A 58 7.57 20.83 -21.06
N TYR A 59 7.73 20.05 -19.99
CA TYR A 59 8.11 18.65 -20.12
C TYR A 59 6.92 17.74 -20.51
N ASP A 60 7.19 16.69 -21.28
CA ASP A 60 6.21 15.64 -21.54
C ASP A 60 6.11 14.68 -20.34
N THR A 61 5.04 14.83 -19.56
CA THR A 61 4.74 13.97 -18.39
C THR A 61 4.55 12.50 -18.74
N LYS A 62 4.18 12.13 -19.97
CA LYS A 62 4.11 10.72 -20.39
C LYS A 62 5.51 10.13 -20.52
N VAL A 63 6.46 10.90 -21.08
CA VAL A 63 7.86 10.49 -21.18
C VAL A 63 8.50 10.39 -19.79
N ILE A 64 8.24 11.35 -18.90
CA ILE A 64 8.72 11.28 -17.50
C ILE A 64 8.22 10.00 -16.81
N ARG A 65 6.93 9.65 -16.94
CA ARG A 65 6.40 8.40 -16.35
C ARG A 65 7.09 7.15 -16.90
N LYS A 66 7.34 7.10 -18.22
CA LYS A 66 8.10 6.00 -18.84
C LYS A 66 9.51 5.90 -18.25
N LEU A 67 10.20 7.03 -18.09
CA LEU A 67 11.53 7.06 -17.49
C LEU A 67 11.51 6.57 -16.04
N ILE A 68 10.52 6.96 -15.24
CA ILE A 68 10.37 6.46 -13.87
C ILE A 68 10.17 4.93 -13.86
N THR A 69 9.32 4.38 -14.72
CA THR A 69 9.12 2.93 -14.84
C THR A 69 10.41 2.21 -15.26
N LEU A 70 11.10 2.73 -16.28
CA LEU A 70 12.39 2.17 -16.72
C LEU A 70 13.43 2.17 -15.59
N ARG A 71 13.46 3.23 -14.78
CA ARG A 71 14.36 3.34 -13.62
C ARG A 71 13.97 2.48 -12.43
N LYS A 72 12.74 1.97 -12.39
CA LYS A 72 12.25 1.07 -11.34
C LYS A 72 12.54 -0.39 -11.62
N ARG A 73 12.86 -0.76 -12.86
CA ARG A 73 13.29 -2.13 -13.19
C ARG A 73 14.62 -2.41 -12.51
N GLU A 74 14.71 -3.55 -11.83
CA GLU A 74 15.97 -3.97 -11.21
C GLU A 74 16.98 -4.32 -12.31
N PRO A 75 18.29 -4.09 -12.08
CA PRO A 75 19.35 -4.51 -13.01
C PRO A 75 19.21 -5.98 -13.43
N ASP A 76 18.74 -6.83 -12.52
CA ASP A 76 18.57 -8.26 -12.74
C ASP A 76 17.38 -8.57 -13.66
N ASP A 77 16.25 -7.86 -13.52
CA ASP A 77 15.10 -7.96 -14.45
C ASP A 77 15.49 -7.51 -15.87
N ILE A 78 16.33 -6.48 -15.97
CA ILE A 78 16.85 -5.99 -17.25
C ILE A 78 17.77 -7.04 -17.87
N ALA A 79 18.67 -7.63 -17.08
CA ALA A 79 19.60 -8.65 -17.54
C ALA A 79 18.91 -9.93 -17.99
N GLU A 80 17.85 -10.36 -17.30
CA GLU A 80 17.07 -11.55 -17.67
C GLU A 80 16.30 -11.30 -18.99
N GLU A 81 15.64 -10.15 -19.12
CA GLU A 81 14.93 -9.79 -20.35
C GLU A 81 15.89 -9.62 -21.54
N GLU A 82 17.08 -9.03 -21.33
CA GLU A 82 18.13 -8.92 -22.35
C GLU A 82 18.69 -10.29 -22.76
N ALA A 83 18.89 -11.22 -21.82
CA ALA A 83 19.36 -12.57 -22.13
C ALA A 83 18.34 -13.36 -22.98
N VAL A 84 17.05 -13.24 -22.65
CA VAL A 84 15.96 -13.85 -23.44
C VAL A 84 15.86 -13.22 -24.82
N LEU A 85 15.97 -11.89 -24.90
CA LEU A 85 15.93 -11.16 -26.16
C LEU A 85 17.10 -11.55 -27.08
N GLU A 86 18.30 -11.70 -26.53
CA GLU A 86 19.49 -12.08 -27.29
C GLU A 86 19.34 -13.50 -27.85
N MET A 87 18.86 -14.46 -27.03
CA MET A 87 18.53 -15.81 -27.50
C MET A 87 17.55 -15.79 -28.69
N TYR A 88 16.52 -14.94 -28.65
CA TYR A 88 15.58 -14.81 -29.77
C TYR A 88 16.19 -14.17 -31.00
N LYS A 89 17.03 -13.15 -30.87
CA LYS A 89 17.75 -12.56 -32.01
C LYS A 89 18.68 -13.56 -32.66
N GLU A 90 19.38 -14.37 -31.87
CA GLU A 90 20.22 -15.46 -32.39
C GLU A 90 19.38 -16.49 -33.15
N ALA A 91 18.24 -16.91 -32.60
CA ALA A 91 17.32 -17.83 -33.26
C ALA A 91 16.74 -17.28 -34.58
N LEU A 92 16.60 -15.96 -34.67
CA LEU A 92 16.11 -15.26 -35.87
C LEU A 92 17.23 -14.81 -36.82
N GLY A 93 18.51 -15.06 -36.50
CA GLY A 93 19.66 -14.66 -37.32
C GLY A 93 19.90 -13.14 -37.37
N MET A 94 19.40 -12.39 -36.38
CA MET A 94 19.43 -10.93 -36.32
C MET A 94 20.64 -10.38 -35.52
N ARG A 95 21.86 -10.76 -35.92
CA ARG A 95 23.10 -10.20 -35.33
C ARG A 95 23.47 -8.84 -35.91
#